data_AF-A0A9D3X7D1-F1
#
_entry.id   AF-A0A9D3X7D1-F1
#
_cell.length_a   1.000
_cell.length_b   1.000
_cell.length_c   1.000
_cell.angle_alpha   90.00
_cell.angle_beta   90.00
_cell.angle_gamma   90.00
#
_symmetry.space_group_name_H-M   'P 1'
#
loop_
_entity.id
_entity.type
_entity.pdbx_description
1 polymer ?
#
loop_
_entity_poly.entity_id
_entity_poly.type
_entity_poly.pdbx_seq_one_letter_code
_entity_poly.pdbx_strand_id
1 'polypeptide(L)'
;MQDYQNLPIDIQTSKLLDWLVDRRHCNLKWQGHVLTIREKINAAIQDMPESEEIKQLLSGSYIHYFHCLRIVDILKGTEASTKNIFGRYSSQRMKDWQEILSLYEKENTYLVELASLLVRNVSYEIPSLKKQISKCQQLQQEYSRKEEECQLGAAEMRERFYSSCKQYGITGDNVRRELLALVKDLPALLTEIGAGARVLSEAIDVYQACVQFVCESATERVVPMLRHVQERGNTTVYEWRRGVEPTMVERPRAEELPEQQDEEAIDWGDLGVESAPAPMGVDYSISGEDGAQAEEVDWGISLEPDPQGAGTDGIDWGDGSGGDPEQITVLEAGIQVPDGVARGPDALTLLESPETRSQFIDELMEVSRDRA
;
A
#
# COMPACT_ATOMS: atom_id res chain seq x y z
N MET A 1 -65.05 -28.05 32.00
CA MET A 1 -64.93 -26.80 31.23
C MET A 1 -63.45 -26.49 31.19
N GLN A 2 -62.79 -26.71 30.05
CA GLN A 2 -61.38 -26.37 29.90
C GLN A 2 -61.24 -24.85 29.92
N ASP A 3 -60.27 -24.35 30.69
CA ASP A 3 -59.99 -22.92 30.85
C ASP A 3 -59.57 -22.30 29.51
N TYR A 4 -60.55 -21.76 28.79
CA TYR A 4 -60.36 -20.94 27.59
C TYR A 4 -59.44 -19.72 27.85
N GLN A 5 -59.13 -19.40 29.10
CA GLN A 5 -58.22 -18.32 29.49
C GLN A 5 -56.75 -18.60 29.15
N ASN A 6 -56.35 -19.86 28.93
CA ASN A 6 -54.95 -20.24 28.69
C ASN A 6 -54.65 -20.62 27.24
N LEU A 7 -55.57 -20.39 26.29
CA LEU A 7 -55.27 -20.62 24.88
C LEU A 7 -54.30 -19.56 24.36
N PRO A 8 -53.17 -19.94 23.75
CA PRO A 8 -52.25 -18.97 23.14
C PRO A 8 -52.95 -18.29 21.95
N ILE A 9 -52.84 -16.96 21.89
CA ILE A 9 -53.31 -16.17 20.75
C ILE A 9 -52.15 -16.05 19.77
N ASP A 10 -52.33 -16.61 18.57
CA ASP A 10 -51.40 -16.45 17.46
C ASP A 10 -51.87 -15.32 16.54
N ILE A 11 -51.00 -14.34 16.31
CA ILE A 11 -51.28 -13.14 15.52
C ILE A 11 -50.12 -12.91 14.57
N GLN A 12 -50.42 -12.82 13.28
CA GLN A 12 -49.45 -12.39 12.29
C GLN A 12 -48.99 -10.96 12.59
N THR A 13 -47.67 -10.75 12.75
CA THR A 13 -47.11 -9.46 13.18
C THR A 13 -47.58 -8.28 12.33
N SER A 14 -47.65 -8.43 11.00
CA SER A 14 -48.11 -7.36 10.10
C SER A 14 -49.57 -6.95 10.29
N LYS A 15 -50.40 -7.83 10.88
CA LYS A 15 -51.82 -7.60 11.16
C LYS A 15 -52.09 -7.27 12.62
N LEU A 16 -51.05 -7.12 13.44
CA LEU A 16 -51.20 -6.90 14.88
C LEU A 16 -52.03 -5.64 15.17
N LEU A 17 -51.78 -4.55 14.45
CA LEU A 17 -52.53 -3.31 14.61
C LEU A 17 -54.01 -3.49 14.23
N ASP A 18 -54.29 -4.09 13.06
CA ASP A 18 -55.65 -4.36 12.61
C ASP A 18 -56.40 -5.25 13.61
N TRP A 19 -55.73 -6.28 14.12
CA TRP A 19 -56.29 -7.18 15.13
C TRP A 19 -56.67 -6.45 16.43
N LEU A 20 -55.81 -5.53 16.89
CA LEU A 20 -56.08 -4.72 18.09
C LEU A 20 -57.32 -3.82 17.90
N VAL A 21 -57.49 -3.26 16.71
CA VAL A 21 -58.63 -2.39 16.37
C VAL A 21 -59.91 -3.21 16.19
N ASP A 22 -59.86 -4.31 15.42
CA ASP A 22 -61.01 -5.18 15.13
C ASP A 22 -61.61 -5.80 16.39
N ARG A 23 -60.75 -6.18 17.35
CA ARG A 23 -61.15 -6.73 18.65
C ARG A 23 -61.52 -5.65 19.67
N ARG A 24 -61.48 -4.37 19.28
CA ARG A 24 -61.79 -3.21 20.12
C ARG A 24 -60.88 -3.09 21.36
N HIS A 25 -59.64 -3.59 21.27
CA HIS A 25 -58.61 -3.30 22.26
C HIS A 25 -58.13 -1.84 22.16
N CYS A 26 -58.20 -1.26 20.95
CA CYS A 26 -57.91 0.15 20.67
C CYS A 26 -59.11 0.81 19.96
N ASN A 27 -59.28 2.12 20.14
CA ASN A 27 -60.33 2.87 19.44
C ASN A 27 -60.01 3.00 17.94
N LEU A 28 -61.02 2.95 17.08
CA LEU A 28 -60.91 3.18 15.64
C LEU A 28 -60.36 4.58 15.29
N LYS A 29 -60.58 5.58 16.16
CA LYS A 29 -60.10 6.97 15.99
C LYS A 29 -58.72 7.23 16.60
N TRP A 30 -57.91 6.19 16.77
CA TRP A 30 -56.61 6.25 17.42
C TRP A 30 -55.65 7.27 16.79
N GLN A 31 -55.74 7.54 15.47
CA GLN A 31 -54.85 8.48 14.77
C GLN A 31 -54.93 9.88 15.38
N GLY A 32 -56.15 10.34 15.71
CA GLY A 32 -56.35 11.64 16.34
C GLY A 32 -55.73 11.70 17.74
N HIS A 33 -55.86 10.60 18.50
CA HIS A 33 -55.29 10.53 19.85
C HIS A 33 -53.75 10.53 19.82
N VAL A 34 -53.14 9.79 18.88
CA VAL A 34 -51.68 9.79 18.70
C VAL A 34 -51.17 11.18 18.33
N LEU A 35 -51.86 11.92 17.45
CA LEU A 35 -51.49 13.29 17.11
C LEU A 35 -51.53 14.23 18.33
N THR A 36 -52.61 14.19 19.11
CA THR A 36 -52.73 14.99 20.33
C THR A 36 -51.65 14.66 21.35
N ILE A 37 -51.35 13.36 21.54
CA ILE A 37 -50.27 12.93 22.42
C ILE A 37 -48.93 13.47 21.94
N ARG A 38 -48.66 13.42 20.62
CA ARG A 38 -47.41 13.91 20.06
C ARG A 38 -47.24 15.42 20.22
N GLU A 39 -48.30 16.19 20.03
CA GLU A 39 -48.31 17.63 20.30
C GLU A 39 -47.97 17.93 21.76
N LYS A 40 -48.56 17.17 22.71
CA LYS A 40 -48.27 17.31 24.14
C LYS A 40 -46.84 16.92 24.49
N ILE A 41 -46.31 15.85 23.90
CA ILE A 41 -44.91 15.45 24.07
C ILE A 41 -43.99 16.57 23.58
N ASN A 42 -44.21 17.13 22.40
CA ASN A 42 -43.40 18.21 21.87
C ASN A 42 -43.42 19.46 22.76
N ALA A 43 -44.57 19.79 23.37
CA ALA A 43 -44.66 20.87 24.33
C ALA A 43 -43.92 20.55 25.64
N ALA A 44 -44.09 19.34 26.18
CA ALA A 44 -43.48 18.92 27.45
C ALA A 44 -41.95 18.75 27.37
N ILE A 45 -41.39 18.46 26.20
CA ILE A 45 -39.93 18.37 25.99
C ILE A 45 -39.24 19.73 26.19
N GLN A 46 -39.92 20.84 25.88
CA GLN A 46 -39.33 22.17 26.02
C GLN A 46 -39.06 22.54 27.49
N ASP A 47 -39.79 21.94 28.42
CA ASP A 47 -39.63 22.12 29.87
C ASP A 47 -39.00 20.85 30.50
N MET A 48 -37.85 20.42 29.99
CA MET A 48 -37.11 19.25 30.51
C MET A 48 -35.95 19.65 31.43
N PRO A 49 -35.75 18.97 32.58
CA PRO A 49 -34.61 19.23 33.45
C PRO A 49 -33.30 18.69 32.83
N GLU A 50 -32.16 19.28 33.22
CA GLU A 50 -30.81 18.88 32.80
C GLU A 50 -30.33 17.58 33.47
N SER A 51 -31.10 16.49 33.37
CA SER A 51 -30.62 15.15 33.71
C SER A 51 -29.96 14.53 32.50
N GLU A 52 -28.76 13.98 32.66
CA GLU A 52 -28.02 13.32 31.58
C GLU A 52 -28.77 12.10 31.03
N GLU A 53 -29.43 11.32 31.90
CA GLU A 53 -30.29 10.19 31.48
C GLU A 53 -31.45 10.67 30.61
N ILE A 54 -32.01 11.84 30.92
CA ILE A 54 -33.12 12.42 30.17
C ILE A 54 -32.62 12.92 28.80
N LYS A 55 -31.45 13.55 28.75
CA LYS A 55 -30.83 13.97 27.48
C LYS A 55 -30.55 12.79 26.56
N GLN A 56 -30.04 11.67 27.09
CA GLN A 56 -29.82 10.45 26.31
C GLN A 56 -31.11 9.82 25.81
N LEU A 57 -32.18 9.83 26.61
CA LEU A 57 -33.50 9.33 26.17
C LEU A 57 -34.11 10.21 25.06
N LEU A 58 -33.80 11.51 25.07
CA LEU A 58 -34.27 12.47 24.07
C LEU A 58 -33.39 12.57 22.82
N SER A 59 -32.12 12.16 22.87
CA SER A 59 -31.20 12.27 21.74
C SER A 59 -31.54 11.26 20.64
N GLY A 60 -31.80 11.75 19.43
CA GLY A 60 -31.95 10.94 18.21
C GLY A 60 -33.14 9.97 18.17
N SER A 61 -34.03 9.97 19.17
CA SER A 61 -35.04 8.93 19.33
C SER A 61 -36.47 9.43 19.11
N TYR A 62 -37.30 8.60 18.44
CA TYR A 62 -38.74 8.79 18.43
C TYR A 62 -39.31 8.45 19.82
N ILE A 63 -39.66 9.47 20.59
CA ILE A 63 -40.26 9.30 21.92
C ILE A 63 -41.61 8.60 21.80
N HIS A 64 -41.78 7.53 22.58
CA HIS A 64 -42.96 6.68 22.60
C HIS A 64 -43.34 6.36 24.05
N TYR A 65 -44.42 5.60 24.26
CA TYR A 65 -44.95 5.28 25.58
C TYR A 65 -43.90 4.86 26.65
N PHE A 66 -43.02 3.91 26.34
CA PHE A 66 -41.99 3.48 27.32
C PHE A 66 -40.98 4.57 27.69
N HIS A 67 -40.66 5.47 26.75
CA HIS A 67 -39.82 6.63 27.06
C HIS A 67 -40.55 7.57 28.03
N CYS A 68 -41.85 7.81 27.81
CA CYS A 68 -42.68 8.62 28.71
C CYS A 68 -42.75 8.00 30.13
N LEU A 69 -42.87 6.67 30.22
CA LEU A 69 -42.84 5.97 31.51
C LEU A 69 -41.50 6.16 32.24
N ARG A 70 -40.38 6.01 31.51
CA ARG A 70 -39.04 6.18 32.07
C ARG A 70 -38.79 7.62 32.51
N ILE A 71 -39.23 8.60 31.71
CA ILE A 71 -39.14 10.03 32.07
C ILE A 71 -39.91 10.30 33.36
N VAL A 72 -41.14 9.81 33.49
CA VAL A 72 -41.92 9.97 34.73
C VAL A 72 -41.25 9.28 35.92
N ASP A 73 -40.63 8.13 35.73
CA ASP A 73 -39.88 7.43 36.78
C ASP A 73 -38.67 8.25 37.27
N ILE A 74 -37.90 8.82 36.33
CA ILE A 74 -36.77 9.71 36.64
C ILE A 74 -37.25 10.98 37.35
N LEU A 75 -38.36 11.58 36.90
CA LEU A 75 -38.97 12.74 37.54
C LEU A 75 -39.44 12.43 38.96
N LYS A 76 -39.95 11.21 39.23
CA LYS A 76 -40.33 10.80 40.61
C LYS A 76 -39.12 10.75 41.54
N GLY A 77 -37.97 10.30 41.03
CA GLY A 77 -36.71 10.24 41.79
C GLY A 77 -36.08 11.61 42.05
N THR A 78 -36.14 12.50 41.07
CA THR A 78 -35.51 13.83 41.13
C THR A 78 -36.37 14.90 41.82
N GLU A 79 -37.71 14.80 41.75
CA GLU A 79 -38.65 15.76 42.35
C GLU A 79 -39.35 15.24 43.62
N ALA A 80 -38.74 14.27 44.33
CA ALA A 80 -39.32 13.66 45.52
C ALA A 80 -39.65 14.63 46.67
N SER A 81 -39.03 15.82 46.71
CA SER A 81 -39.20 16.84 47.75
C SER A 81 -40.34 17.85 47.51
N THR A 82 -41.02 17.82 46.36
CA THR A 82 -42.08 18.79 45.97
C THR A 82 -43.48 18.16 45.94
N LYS A 83 -43.79 17.33 46.95
CA LYS A 83 -45.14 16.80 47.15
C LYS A 83 -45.97 17.80 47.96
N ASN A 84 -47.14 18.15 47.44
CA ASN A 84 -48.11 19.00 48.13
C ASN A 84 -48.71 18.26 49.34
N ILE A 85 -49.39 18.98 50.25
CA ILE A 85 -49.95 18.43 51.52
C ILE A 85 -50.88 17.20 51.31
N PHE A 86 -51.38 16.97 50.09
CA PHE A 86 -52.19 15.81 49.70
C PHE A 86 -51.42 14.68 48.99
N GLY A 87 -50.08 14.69 49.00
CA GLY A 87 -49.23 13.66 48.37
C GLY A 87 -49.16 13.73 46.84
N ARG A 88 -49.74 14.76 46.21
CA ARG A 88 -49.65 15.00 44.76
C ARG A 88 -48.41 15.83 44.44
N TYR A 89 -47.69 15.47 43.37
CA TYR A 89 -46.55 16.22 42.86
C TYR A 89 -46.99 17.62 42.39
N SER A 90 -46.29 18.68 42.79
CA SER A 90 -46.73 20.05 42.53
C SER A 90 -46.16 20.66 41.23
N SER A 91 -45.07 20.13 40.70
CA SER A 91 -44.40 20.63 39.50
C SER A 91 -45.30 20.52 38.26
N GLN A 92 -45.20 21.52 37.37
CA GLN A 92 -45.95 21.52 36.10
C GLN A 92 -45.48 20.38 35.19
N ARG A 93 -44.16 20.20 35.07
CA ARG A 93 -43.51 19.09 34.34
C ARG A 93 -44.06 17.72 34.68
N MET A 94 -44.12 17.37 35.97
CA MET A 94 -44.66 16.07 36.39
C MET A 94 -46.12 15.92 36.00
N LYS A 95 -46.93 16.98 36.09
CA LYS A 95 -48.34 16.94 35.68
C LYS A 95 -48.47 16.74 34.17
N ASP A 96 -47.67 17.42 33.37
CA ASP A 96 -47.70 17.33 31.91
C ASP A 96 -47.32 15.91 31.45
N TRP A 97 -46.23 15.35 31.99
CA TRP A 97 -45.82 13.99 31.67
C TRP A 97 -46.78 12.91 32.21
N GLN A 98 -47.41 13.13 33.37
CA GLN A 98 -48.48 12.24 33.86
C GLN A 98 -49.74 12.34 32.99
N GLU A 99 -50.07 13.52 32.48
CA GLU A 99 -51.18 13.69 31.56
C GLU A 99 -50.93 12.94 30.25
N ILE A 100 -49.72 13.04 29.69
CA ILE A 100 -49.31 12.29 28.50
C ILE A 100 -49.49 10.77 28.72
N LEU A 101 -49.05 10.24 29.86
CA LEU A 101 -49.27 8.83 30.21
C LEU A 101 -50.76 8.48 30.28
N SER A 102 -51.56 9.34 30.94
CA SER A 102 -53.00 9.11 31.03
C SER A 102 -53.68 9.12 29.66
N LEU A 103 -53.21 9.92 28.70
CA LEU A 103 -53.73 9.94 27.33
C LEU A 103 -53.32 8.69 26.55
N TYR A 104 -52.12 8.18 26.76
CA TYR A 104 -51.68 6.91 26.19
C TYR A 104 -52.49 5.73 26.72
N GLU A 105 -52.70 5.67 28.04
CA GLU A 105 -53.45 4.60 28.71
C GLU A 105 -54.95 4.69 28.43
N LYS A 106 -55.48 5.91 28.23
CA LYS A 106 -56.85 6.12 27.82
C LYS A 106 -57.09 5.45 26.47
N GLU A 107 -58.03 4.52 26.47
CA GLU A 107 -58.41 3.72 25.29
C GLU A 107 -57.26 2.89 24.70
N ASN A 108 -56.24 2.61 25.50
CA ASN A 108 -55.06 1.82 25.14
C ASN A 108 -54.34 2.29 23.87
N THR A 109 -54.22 3.61 23.69
CA THR A 109 -53.55 4.21 22.52
C THR A 109 -52.07 3.79 22.42
N TYR A 110 -51.42 3.51 23.56
CA TYR A 110 -50.04 2.99 23.58
C TYR A 110 -49.87 1.67 22.79
N LEU A 111 -50.88 0.79 22.79
CA LEU A 111 -50.79 -0.49 22.08
C LEU A 111 -50.65 -0.30 20.56
N VAL A 112 -51.26 0.75 20.01
CA VAL A 112 -51.17 1.07 18.58
C VAL A 112 -49.75 1.48 18.20
N GLU A 113 -49.18 2.41 18.96
CA GLU A 113 -47.82 2.92 18.73
C GLU A 113 -46.79 1.80 18.88
N LEU A 114 -46.91 0.97 19.92
CA LEU A 114 -46.02 -0.17 20.15
C LEU A 114 -46.18 -1.27 19.10
N ALA A 115 -47.41 -1.56 18.66
CA ALA A 115 -47.63 -2.51 17.58
C ALA A 115 -46.98 -2.02 16.29
N SER A 116 -47.16 -0.74 15.92
CA SER A 116 -46.53 -0.14 14.74
C SER A 116 -45.00 -0.19 14.83
N LEU A 117 -44.44 0.15 16.00
CA LEU A 117 -43.01 0.07 16.25
C LEU A 117 -42.47 -1.36 16.12
N LEU A 118 -43.19 -2.36 16.66
CA LEU A 118 -42.83 -3.76 16.55
C LEU A 118 -42.84 -4.23 15.09
N VAL A 119 -43.90 -3.91 14.33
CA VAL A 119 -43.99 -4.25 12.90
C VAL A 119 -42.81 -3.64 12.15
N ARG A 120 -42.51 -2.35 12.34
CA ARG A 120 -41.39 -1.70 11.67
C ARG A 120 -40.05 -2.39 11.97
N ASN A 121 -39.80 -2.69 13.24
CA ASN A 121 -38.57 -3.34 13.66
C ASN A 121 -38.41 -4.74 13.05
N VAL A 122 -39.47 -5.55 13.09
CA VAL A 122 -39.45 -6.93 12.58
C VAL A 122 -39.36 -6.95 11.05
N SER A 123 -40.08 -6.06 10.37
CA SER A 123 -40.18 -6.06 8.91
C SER A 123 -39.02 -5.34 8.20
N TYR A 124 -38.40 -4.33 8.82
CA TYR A 124 -37.42 -3.48 8.13
C TYR A 124 -36.11 -3.32 8.88
N GLU A 125 -36.13 -2.90 10.15
CA GLU A 125 -34.90 -2.58 10.90
C GLU A 125 -34.02 -3.82 11.11
N ILE A 126 -34.58 -4.90 11.65
CA ILE A 126 -33.83 -6.13 11.92
C ILE A 126 -33.27 -6.73 10.61
N PRO A 127 -34.06 -6.88 9.52
CA PRO A 127 -33.52 -7.33 8.24
C PRO A 127 -32.41 -6.43 7.67
N SER A 128 -32.57 -5.10 7.78
CA SER A 128 -31.57 -4.14 7.32
C SER A 128 -30.26 -4.29 8.10
N LEU A 129 -30.34 -4.29 9.44
CA LEU A 129 -29.19 -4.50 10.32
C LEU A 129 -28.52 -5.85 10.06
N LYS A 130 -29.30 -6.93 9.85
CA LYS A 130 -28.75 -8.24 9.49
C LYS A 130 -27.96 -8.20 8.18
N LYS A 131 -28.45 -7.48 7.16
CA LYS A 131 -27.72 -7.28 5.89
C LYS A 131 -26.43 -6.48 6.10
N GLN A 132 -26.48 -5.42 6.90
CA GLN A 132 -25.30 -4.62 7.23
C GLN A 132 -24.25 -5.44 7.97
N ILE A 133 -24.66 -6.20 9.00
CA ILE A 133 -23.77 -7.13 9.72
C ILE A 133 -23.14 -8.14 8.75
N SER A 134 -23.93 -8.76 7.87
CA SER A 134 -23.40 -9.70 6.87
C SER A 134 -22.37 -9.05 5.95
N LYS A 135 -22.58 -7.79 5.54
CA LYS A 135 -21.63 -7.05 4.69
C LYS A 135 -20.33 -6.76 5.45
N CYS A 136 -20.43 -6.34 6.71
CA CYS A 136 -19.26 -6.12 7.56
C CYS A 136 -18.47 -7.42 7.77
N GLN A 137 -19.13 -8.55 7.97
CA GLN A 137 -18.48 -9.86 8.10
C GLN A 137 -17.76 -10.28 6.80
N GLN A 138 -18.36 -10.05 5.64
CA GLN A 138 -17.72 -10.31 4.35
C GLN A 138 -16.48 -9.44 4.16
N LEU A 139 -16.59 -8.14 4.41
CA LEU A 139 -15.45 -7.21 4.33
C LEU A 139 -14.33 -7.61 5.29
N GLN A 140 -14.67 -8.00 6.52
CA GLN A 140 -13.68 -8.48 7.49
C GLN A 140 -12.91 -9.70 6.96
N GLN A 141 -13.60 -10.67 6.37
CA GLN A 141 -12.95 -11.84 5.78
C GLN A 141 -12.07 -11.48 4.58
N GLU A 142 -12.51 -10.55 3.73
CA GLU A 142 -11.71 -10.07 2.60
C GLU A 142 -10.45 -9.34 3.05
N TYR A 143 -10.53 -8.50 4.08
CA TYR A 143 -9.36 -7.81 4.63
C TYR A 143 -8.39 -8.78 5.29
N SER A 144 -8.88 -9.76 6.06
CA SER A 144 -8.04 -10.81 6.63
C SER A 144 -7.31 -11.60 5.54
N ARG A 145 -7.99 -11.94 4.44
CA ARG A 145 -7.35 -12.64 3.30
C ARG A 145 -6.31 -11.75 2.61
N LYS A 146 -6.63 -10.47 2.38
CA LYS A 146 -5.69 -9.51 1.78
C LYS A 146 -4.45 -9.30 2.64
N GLU A 147 -4.62 -9.27 3.96
CA GLU A 147 -3.50 -9.18 4.91
C GLU A 147 -2.56 -10.40 4.75
N GLU A 148 -3.11 -11.61 4.75
CA GLU A 148 -2.33 -12.83 4.53
C GLU A 148 -1.63 -12.84 3.16
N GLU A 149 -2.33 -12.44 2.09
CA GLU A 149 -1.75 -12.30 0.74
C GLU A 149 -0.60 -11.28 0.72
N CYS A 150 -0.75 -10.13 1.37
CA CYS A 150 0.30 -9.12 1.49
C CYS A 150 1.50 -9.62 2.29
N GLN A 151 1.27 -10.33 3.40
CA GLN A 151 2.35 -10.91 4.21
C GLN A 151 3.14 -11.97 3.44
N LEU A 152 2.44 -12.88 2.73
CA LEU A 152 3.07 -13.87 1.87
C LEU A 152 3.85 -13.21 0.73
N GLY A 153 3.27 -12.19 0.08
CA GLY A 153 3.94 -11.43 -0.97
C GLY A 153 5.21 -10.72 -0.47
N ALA A 154 5.16 -10.11 0.72
CA ALA A 154 6.32 -9.49 1.35
C ALA A 154 7.42 -10.52 1.66
N ALA A 155 7.04 -11.70 2.19
CA ALA A 155 7.97 -12.78 2.48
C ALA A 155 8.63 -13.33 1.20
N GLU A 156 7.86 -13.51 0.12
CA GLU A 156 8.38 -13.95 -1.18
C GLU A 156 9.38 -12.93 -1.75
N MET A 157 9.06 -11.64 -1.72
CA MET A 157 9.95 -10.59 -2.20
C MET A 157 11.23 -10.50 -1.36
N ARG A 158 11.12 -10.72 -0.04
CA ARG A 158 12.27 -10.83 0.87
C ARG A 158 13.18 -11.99 0.50
N GLU A 159 12.62 -13.17 0.22
CA GLU A 159 13.40 -14.34 -0.19
C GLU A 159 14.07 -14.13 -1.55
N ARG A 160 13.37 -13.52 -2.51
CA ARG A 160 13.93 -13.15 -3.82
C ARG A 160 15.07 -12.13 -3.68
N PHE A 161 14.97 -11.19 -2.75
CA PHE A 161 16.02 -10.23 -2.46
C PHE A 161 17.27 -10.91 -1.91
N TYR A 162 17.13 -11.73 -0.85
CA TYR A 162 18.28 -12.41 -0.24
C TYR A 162 18.90 -13.48 -1.14
N SER A 163 18.10 -14.17 -1.97
CA SER A 163 18.65 -15.08 -2.98
C SER A 163 19.48 -14.34 -4.03
N SER A 164 19.04 -13.15 -4.46
CA SER A 164 19.82 -12.29 -5.36
C SER A 164 21.11 -11.79 -4.67
N CYS A 165 21.04 -11.35 -3.41
CA CYS A 165 22.22 -10.95 -2.64
C CYS A 165 23.26 -12.07 -2.56
N LYS A 166 22.82 -13.31 -2.30
CA LYS A 166 23.70 -14.50 -2.31
C LYS A 166 24.36 -14.75 -3.67
N GLN A 167 23.68 -14.50 -4.78
CA GLN A 167 24.27 -14.66 -6.12
C GLN A 167 25.42 -13.68 -6.37
N TYR A 168 25.30 -12.46 -5.86
CA TYR A 168 26.36 -11.45 -5.95
C TYR A 168 27.43 -11.58 -4.86
N GLY A 169 27.26 -12.49 -3.89
CA GLY A 169 28.18 -12.65 -2.76
C GLY A 169 28.10 -11.52 -1.74
N ILE A 170 26.97 -10.81 -1.69
CA ILE A 170 26.74 -9.65 -0.82
C ILE A 170 25.79 -10.02 0.33
N THR A 171 25.90 -9.32 1.47
CA THR A 171 25.08 -9.54 2.67
C THR A 171 23.68 -8.94 2.54
N GLY A 172 23.55 -7.83 1.81
CA GLY A 172 22.29 -7.13 1.55
C GLY A 172 21.95 -6.05 2.58
N ASP A 173 22.91 -5.62 3.42
CA ASP A 173 22.70 -4.57 4.42
C ASP A 173 22.82 -3.18 3.80
N ASN A 174 23.84 -2.96 2.97
CA ASN A 174 23.95 -1.78 2.11
C ASN A 174 24.46 -2.21 0.74
N VAL A 175 23.53 -2.60 -0.12
CA VAL A 175 23.80 -3.16 -1.46
C VAL A 175 24.78 -2.28 -2.25
N ARG A 176 24.61 -0.95 -2.18
CA ARG A 176 25.47 -0.01 -2.89
C ARG A 176 26.91 -0.04 -2.38
N ARG A 177 27.14 0.03 -1.07
CA ARG A 177 28.48 -0.05 -0.48
C ARG A 177 29.13 -1.41 -0.72
N GLU A 178 28.37 -2.49 -0.58
CA GLU A 178 28.85 -3.86 -0.78
C GLU A 178 29.26 -4.13 -2.24
N LEU A 179 28.46 -3.67 -3.21
CA LEU A 179 28.81 -3.74 -4.63
C LEU A 179 30.05 -2.90 -4.97
N LEU A 180 30.16 -1.68 -4.41
CA LEU A 180 31.34 -0.84 -4.59
C LEU A 180 32.60 -1.47 -3.97
N ALA A 181 32.48 -2.19 -2.86
CA ALA A 181 33.58 -2.94 -2.27
C ALA A 181 34.03 -4.07 -3.21
N LEU A 182 33.10 -4.82 -3.80
CA LEU A 182 33.42 -5.89 -4.77
C LEU A 182 34.16 -5.35 -6.00
N VAL A 183 33.83 -4.14 -6.46
CA VAL A 183 34.55 -3.46 -7.55
C VAL A 183 36.00 -3.13 -7.18
N LYS A 184 36.30 -2.87 -5.89
CA LYS A 184 37.68 -2.60 -5.43
C LYS A 184 38.56 -3.85 -5.46
N ASP A 185 37.97 -5.04 -5.36
CA ASP A 185 38.70 -6.32 -5.41
C ASP A 185 39.00 -6.76 -6.85
N LEU A 186 38.30 -6.20 -7.84
CA LEU A 186 38.45 -6.55 -9.25
C LEU A 186 39.88 -6.41 -9.80
N PRO A 187 40.64 -5.31 -9.55
CA PRO A 187 41.99 -5.18 -10.06
C PRO A 187 42.94 -6.28 -9.55
N ALA A 188 42.80 -6.70 -8.29
CA ALA A 188 43.61 -7.77 -7.72
C ALA A 188 43.33 -9.11 -8.42
N LEU A 189 42.05 -9.41 -8.69
CA LEU A 189 41.62 -10.61 -9.41
C LEU A 189 42.11 -10.59 -10.87
N LEU A 190 42.04 -9.43 -11.54
CA LEU A 190 42.57 -9.29 -12.90
C LEU A 190 44.10 -9.46 -12.96
N THR A 191 44.83 -8.97 -11.95
CA THR A 191 46.27 -9.22 -11.83
C THR A 191 46.58 -10.70 -11.60
N GLU A 192 45.77 -11.41 -10.81
CA GLU A 192 45.91 -12.87 -10.61
C GLU A 192 45.67 -13.64 -11.92
N ILE A 193 44.63 -13.29 -12.68
CA ILE A 193 44.36 -13.88 -14.01
C ILE A 193 45.53 -13.64 -14.95
N GLY A 194 46.06 -12.41 -15.00
CA GLY A 194 47.23 -12.09 -15.81
C GLY A 194 48.48 -12.88 -15.38
N ALA A 195 48.68 -13.12 -14.08
CA ALA A 195 49.75 -13.97 -13.58
C ALA A 195 49.55 -15.45 -13.95
N GLY A 196 48.30 -15.92 -13.99
CA GLY A 196 47.92 -17.27 -14.43
C GLY A 196 48.24 -17.55 -15.90
N ALA A 197 48.25 -16.52 -16.76
CA ALA A 197 48.63 -16.64 -18.17
C ALA A 197 50.05 -17.20 -18.38
N ARG A 198 50.93 -17.11 -17.37
CA ARG A 198 52.29 -17.68 -17.41
C ARG A 198 52.33 -19.19 -17.66
N VAL A 199 51.28 -19.91 -17.23
CA VAL A 199 51.18 -21.37 -17.39
C VAL A 199 50.99 -21.77 -18.86
N LEU A 200 50.57 -20.84 -19.72
CA LEU A 200 50.22 -21.11 -21.12
C LEU A 200 51.41 -21.11 -22.09
N SER A 201 52.64 -20.91 -21.59
CA SER A 201 53.89 -20.86 -22.37
C SER A 201 54.02 -22.01 -23.39
N GLU A 202 53.90 -23.25 -22.92
CA GLU A 202 54.05 -24.45 -23.77
C GLU A 202 52.95 -24.53 -24.85
N ALA A 203 51.72 -24.13 -24.52
CA ALA A 203 50.61 -24.14 -25.46
C ALA A 203 50.80 -23.08 -26.57
N ILE A 204 51.33 -21.91 -26.20
CA ILE A 204 51.65 -20.82 -27.14
C ILE A 204 52.80 -21.22 -28.08
N ASP A 205 53.81 -21.92 -27.56
CA ASP A 205 54.95 -22.40 -28.36
C ASP A 205 54.52 -23.49 -29.37
N VAL A 206 53.65 -24.41 -28.95
CA VAL A 206 53.04 -25.41 -29.85
C VAL A 206 52.21 -24.72 -30.93
N TYR A 207 51.36 -23.77 -30.56
CA TYR A 207 50.54 -23.03 -31.53
C TYR A 207 51.40 -22.25 -32.53
N GLN A 208 52.49 -21.62 -32.08
CA GLN A 208 53.44 -20.95 -32.98
C GLN A 208 54.10 -21.92 -33.95
N ALA A 209 54.52 -23.11 -33.49
CA ALA A 209 55.11 -24.13 -34.35
C ALA A 209 54.10 -24.64 -35.39
N CYS A 210 52.83 -24.83 -35.01
CA CYS A 210 51.74 -25.19 -35.93
C CYS A 210 51.52 -24.13 -37.00
N VAL A 211 51.41 -22.85 -36.61
CA VAL A 211 51.22 -21.74 -37.56
C VAL A 211 52.42 -21.61 -38.50
N GLN A 212 53.65 -21.74 -37.98
CA GLN A 212 54.86 -21.71 -38.80
C GLN A 212 54.93 -22.87 -39.80
N PHE A 213 54.46 -24.06 -39.41
CA PHE A 213 54.37 -25.22 -40.29
C PHE A 213 53.31 -25.05 -41.39
N VAL A 214 52.15 -24.48 -41.07
CA VAL A 214 51.03 -24.36 -42.02
C VAL A 214 51.18 -23.14 -42.95
N CYS A 215 51.65 -22.01 -42.44
CA CYS A 215 51.65 -20.74 -43.16
C CYS A 215 52.99 -20.40 -43.86
N GLU A 216 54.07 -21.14 -43.58
CA GLU A 216 55.44 -20.91 -44.09
C GLU A 216 55.97 -19.47 -43.85
N SER A 217 55.28 -18.66 -43.04
CA SER A 217 55.63 -17.28 -42.68
C SER A 217 56.04 -17.21 -41.22
N ALA A 218 57.35 -17.06 -40.98
CA ALA A 218 57.94 -17.05 -39.64
C ALA A 218 57.97 -15.67 -38.96
N THR A 219 57.41 -14.64 -39.59
CA THR A 219 57.73 -13.25 -39.25
C THR A 219 56.80 -12.61 -38.22
N GLU A 220 55.55 -13.10 -38.08
CA GLU A 220 54.56 -12.51 -37.17
C GLU A 220 54.43 -13.33 -35.89
N ARG A 221 54.47 -12.65 -34.74
CA ARG A 221 54.30 -13.29 -33.44
C ARG A 221 52.82 -13.62 -33.25
N VAL A 222 52.55 -14.90 -33.07
CA VAL A 222 51.21 -15.42 -32.79
C VAL A 222 50.81 -15.05 -31.35
N VAL A 223 49.53 -14.72 -31.14
CA VAL A 223 48.92 -14.28 -29.86
C VAL A 223 49.74 -13.18 -29.14
N PRO A 224 49.90 -12.00 -29.78
CA PRO A 224 50.79 -10.96 -29.32
C PRO A 224 50.39 -10.41 -27.93
N MET A 225 49.10 -10.37 -27.60
CA MET A 225 48.64 -9.86 -26.31
C MET A 225 48.86 -10.85 -25.17
N LEU A 226 48.57 -12.13 -25.41
CA LEU A 226 48.77 -13.20 -24.44
C LEU A 226 50.25 -13.34 -24.07
N ARG A 227 51.16 -13.20 -25.05
CA ARG A 227 52.62 -13.18 -24.80
C ARG A 227 53.05 -11.99 -23.95
N HIS A 228 52.50 -10.81 -24.23
CA HIS A 228 52.82 -9.61 -23.45
C HIS A 228 52.35 -9.74 -22.00
N VAL A 229 51.15 -10.26 -21.77
CA VAL A 229 50.62 -10.53 -20.43
C VAL A 229 51.43 -11.64 -19.72
N GLN A 230 51.92 -12.64 -20.44
CA GLN A 230 52.82 -13.66 -19.89
C GLN A 230 54.16 -13.07 -19.40
N GLU A 231 54.79 -12.23 -20.22
CA GLU A 231 56.12 -11.65 -19.93
C GLU A 231 56.06 -10.57 -18.86
N ARG A 232 55.09 -9.65 -18.95
CA ARG A 232 55.02 -8.44 -18.11
C ARG A 232 53.84 -8.38 -17.13
N GLY A 233 52.88 -9.29 -17.25
CA GLY A 233 51.67 -9.31 -16.41
C GLY A 233 50.58 -8.36 -16.90
N ASN A 234 49.60 -8.07 -16.04
CA ASN A 234 48.51 -7.15 -16.35
C ASN A 234 48.98 -5.68 -16.31
N THR A 235 49.69 -5.25 -17.36
CA THR A 235 50.22 -3.88 -17.52
C THR A 235 49.17 -2.90 -18.00
N THR A 236 49.51 -1.60 -18.08
CA THR A 236 48.62 -0.57 -18.66
C THR A 236 48.50 -0.72 -20.18
N VAL A 237 47.38 -0.27 -20.75
CA VAL A 237 47.18 -0.19 -22.21
C VAL A 237 48.21 0.76 -22.85
N TYR A 238 48.63 1.81 -22.14
CA TYR A 238 49.73 2.69 -22.56
C TYR A 238 51.04 1.93 -22.80
N GLU A 239 51.45 1.09 -21.85
CA GLU A 239 52.68 0.30 -21.96
C GLU A 239 52.63 -0.68 -23.13
N TRP A 240 51.46 -1.27 -23.38
CA TRP A 240 51.26 -2.15 -24.54
C TRP A 240 51.36 -1.41 -25.87
N ARG A 241 50.69 -0.26 -26.01
CA ARG A 241 50.67 0.51 -27.27
C ARG A 241 51.99 1.20 -27.58
N ARG A 242 52.74 1.63 -26.54
CA ARG A 242 53.98 2.42 -26.71
C ARG A 242 55.27 1.69 -26.35
N GLY A 243 55.19 0.52 -25.72
CA GLY A 243 56.35 -0.29 -25.32
C GLY A 243 57.18 0.28 -24.15
N VAL A 244 56.76 1.40 -23.56
CA VAL A 244 57.45 2.13 -22.48
C VAL A 244 56.52 2.29 -21.28
N GLU A 245 57.04 2.06 -20.07
CA GLU A 245 56.31 2.23 -18.82
C GLU A 245 55.90 3.70 -18.62
N PRO A 246 54.65 4.00 -18.23
CA PRO A 246 54.22 5.37 -17.98
C PRO A 246 54.84 5.94 -16.69
N THR A 247 55.36 7.16 -16.76
CA THR A 247 55.90 7.94 -15.63
C THR A 247 54.79 8.37 -14.65
N MET A 248 53.54 8.51 -15.12
CA MET A 248 52.38 8.85 -14.29
C MET A 248 51.11 8.23 -14.87
N VAL A 249 50.29 7.60 -14.03
CA VAL A 249 48.99 7.02 -14.43
C VAL A 249 47.86 7.80 -13.79
N GLU A 250 47.03 8.43 -14.62
CA GLU A 250 45.86 9.19 -14.18
C GLU A 250 44.60 8.35 -14.43
N ARG A 251 44.23 7.55 -13.43
CA ARG A 251 43.01 6.73 -13.49
C ARG A 251 41.77 7.63 -13.44
N PRO A 252 40.71 7.34 -14.22
CA PRO A 252 39.42 7.98 -14.02
C PRO A 252 39.00 7.78 -12.56
N ARG A 253 38.74 8.87 -11.82
CA ARG A 253 38.22 8.75 -10.46
C ARG A 253 36.89 8.02 -10.55
N ALA A 254 36.78 6.89 -9.86
CA ALA A 254 35.46 6.37 -9.50
C ALA A 254 34.77 7.51 -8.76
N GLU A 255 33.60 7.91 -9.24
CA GLU A 255 32.80 8.98 -8.68
C GLU A 255 32.45 8.56 -7.25
N GLU A 256 33.21 9.03 -6.27
CA GLU A 256 32.87 8.95 -4.85
C GLU A 256 31.68 9.89 -4.64
N LEU A 257 30.51 9.39 -5.04
CA LEU A 257 29.25 10.04 -4.76
C LEU A 257 29.15 10.18 -3.23
N PRO A 258 28.78 11.37 -2.73
CA PRO A 258 28.73 11.63 -1.30
C PRO A 258 27.91 10.54 -0.61
N GLU A 259 28.35 10.12 0.57
CA GLU A 259 27.62 9.19 1.44
C GLU A 259 26.21 9.75 1.66
N GLN A 260 25.27 9.30 0.85
CA GLN A 260 23.86 9.45 1.17
C GLN A 260 23.68 8.62 2.44
N GLN A 261 23.09 9.29 3.43
CA GLN A 261 22.87 8.81 4.79
C GLN A 261 22.33 7.38 4.80
N ASP A 262 22.56 6.65 5.90
CA ASP A 262 22.22 5.24 6.12
C ASP A 262 20.70 4.91 6.04
N GLU A 263 20.02 5.32 4.97
CA GLU A 263 18.59 5.16 4.70
C GLU A 263 18.30 4.01 3.71
N GLU A 264 19.33 3.40 3.09
CA GLU A 264 19.14 2.32 2.10
C GLU A 264 19.15 0.90 2.71
N ALA A 265 19.14 0.78 4.04
CA ALA A 265 18.86 -0.52 4.66
C ALA A 265 17.36 -0.81 4.47
N ILE A 266 17.04 -1.87 3.71
CA ILE A 266 15.65 -2.27 3.48
C ILE A 266 15.07 -2.70 4.83
N ASP A 267 14.27 -1.84 5.44
CA ASP A 267 13.51 -2.15 6.64
C ASP A 267 12.39 -3.12 6.29
N TRP A 268 12.66 -4.39 6.51
CA TRP A 268 11.70 -5.46 6.31
C TRP A 268 10.60 -5.52 7.38
N GLY A 269 10.67 -4.65 8.40
CA GLY A 269 9.75 -4.58 9.54
C GLY A 269 9.87 -5.78 10.47
N ASP A 270 9.98 -5.52 11.78
CA ASP A 270 9.63 -6.50 12.81
C ASP A 270 8.12 -6.39 13.08
N LEU A 271 7.32 -7.14 12.31
CA LEU A 271 5.90 -7.35 12.60
C LEU A 271 5.71 -8.56 13.55
N GLY A 272 6.67 -8.76 14.45
CA GLY A 272 6.55 -9.65 15.58
C GLY A 272 5.63 -9.06 16.64
N VAL A 273 4.61 -9.84 17.01
CA VAL A 273 3.63 -9.54 18.07
C VAL A 273 4.34 -9.30 19.41
N GLU A 274 4.68 -8.05 19.72
CA GLU A 274 4.89 -7.62 21.10
C GLU A 274 3.67 -6.82 21.56
N SER A 275 2.98 -7.40 22.52
CA SER A 275 1.81 -6.84 23.18
C SER A 275 2.21 -5.59 23.97
N ALA A 276 2.09 -4.40 23.37
CA ALA A 276 2.11 -3.16 24.12
C ALA A 276 0.78 -3.00 24.89
N PRO A 277 0.80 -2.60 26.18
CA PRO A 277 -0.43 -2.37 26.93
C PRO A 277 -1.14 -1.14 26.37
N ALA A 278 -2.43 -1.28 26.11
CA ALA A 278 -3.29 -0.21 25.64
C ALA A 278 -3.17 1.03 26.55
N PRO A 279 -2.91 2.24 26.02
CA PRO A 279 -3.21 3.45 26.75
C PRO A 279 -4.73 3.59 26.79
N MET A 280 -5.28 3.49 28.00
CA MET A 280 -6.63 3.95 28.29
C MET A 280 -6.78 5.41 27.87
N GLY A 281 -7.87 5.70 27.14
CA GLY A 281 -8.44 7.04 27.04
C GLY A 281 -8.16 7.78 25.74
N VAL A 282 -8.80 7.35 24.65
CA VAL A 282 -9.22 8.27 23.58
C VAL A 282 -10.64 7.88 23.18
N ASP A 283 -11.56 8.75 23.57
CA ASP A 283 -12.98 8.71 23.29
C ASP A 283 -13.21 8.93 21.79
N TYR A 284 -13.69 7.91 21.09
CA TYR A 284 -14.18 8.04 19.72
C TYR A 284 -15.69 8.21 19.76
N SER A 285 -16.12 9.42 20.11
CA SER A 285 -17.49 9.87 19.96
C SER A 285 -17.83 9.94 18.47
N ILE A 286 -18.46 8.90 17.93
CA ILE A 286 -19.20 8.97 16.67
C ILE A 286 -20.49 9.73 16.96
N SER A 287 -20.45 11.03 16.69
CA SER A 287 -21.66 11.83 16.49
C SER A 287 -22.10 11.66 15.04
N GLY A 288 -23.16 10.88 14.84
CA GLY A 288 -23.97 10.91 13.63
C GLY A 288 -25.09 11.94 13.78
N GLU A 289 -25.55 12.44 12.63
CA GLU A 289 -26.57 13.48 12.35
C GLU A 289 -25.99 14.88 12.10
N ASP A 290 -26.34 15.61 11.04
CA ASP A 290 -27.01 15.33 9.77
C ASP A 290 -26.78 16.56 8.86
N GLY A 291 -26.77 16.36 7.54
CA GLY A 291 -27.08 17.39 6.53
C GLY A 291 -26.17 18.62 6.37
N ALA A 292 -25.12 18.50 5.54
CA ALA A 292 -24.75 19.53 4.54
C ALA A 292 -23.73 18.96 3.55
N GLN A 293 -24.18 18.76 2.30
CA GLN A 293 -23.39 18.59 1.07
C GLN A 293 -22.21 17.60 1.16
N ALA A 294 -22.50 16.35 0.82
CA ALA A 294 -21.46 15.41 0.41
C ALA A 294 -20.77 15.96 -0.85
N GLU A 295 -19.56 16.48 -0.70
CA GLU A 295 -18.59 16.46 -1.79
C GLU A 295 -18.17 15.01 -1.98
N GLU A 296 -18.82 14.39 -2.94
CA GLU A 296 -18.44 13.13 -3.56
C GLU A 296 -16.96 13.20 -3.95
N VAL A 297 -16.12 12.41 -3.28
CA VAL A 297 -14.72 12.23 -3.70
C VAL A 297 -14.74 11.43 -4.99
N ASP A 298 -14.75 12.16 -6.09
CA ASP A 298 -14.69 11.70 -7.47
C ASP A 298 -13.31 11.07 -7.75
N TRP A 299 -13.28 9.75 -7.87
CA TRP A 299 -12.14 9.00 -8.41
C TRP A 299 -12.19 8.95 -9.95
N GLY A 300 -12.51 10.10 -10.54
CA GLY A 300 -12.74 10.31 -11.97
C GLY A 300 -11.49 10.07 -12.80
N ILE A 301 -11.33 8.83 -13.27
CA ILE A 301 -10.65 8.58 -14.55
C ILE A 301 -11.61 9.08 -15.65
N SER A 302 -11.42 10.33 -16.06
CA SER A 302 -12.05 10.85 -17.28
C SER A 302 -11.41 10.18 -18.50
N LEU A 303 -12.05 9.12 -18.99
CA LEU A 303 -11.93 8.70 -20.39
C LEU A 303 -12.97 9.49 -21.19
N GLU A 304 -12.57 10.63 -21.73
CA GLU A 304 -13.35 11.26 -22.79
C GLU A 304 -13.19 10.44 -24.08
N PRO A 305 -14.29 10.04 -24.74
CA PRO A 305 -14.25 9.49 -26.08
C PRO A 305 -14.41 10.65 -27.07
N ASP A 306 -13.36 11.05 -27.78
CA ASP A 306 -13.52 11.96 -28.91
C ASP A 306 -13.69 11.18 -30.23
N PRO A 307 -14.63 11.60 -31.10
CA PRO A 307 -15.01 10.89 -32.30
C PRO A 307 -14.02 11.17 -33.44
N GLN A 308 -13.92 10.18 -34.32
CA GLN A 308 -13.16 10.20 -35.56
C GLN A 308 -13.33 11.48 -36.38
N GLY A 309 -12.21 12.00 -36.89
CA GLY A 309 -12.25 13.02 -37.93
C GLY A 309 -10.91 13.61 -38.36
N ALA A 310 -10.06 12.78 -39.00
CA ALA A 310 -9.10 13.18 -40.03
C ALA A 310 -8.04 14.26 -39.71
N GLY A 311 -6.78 13.83 -39.61
CA GLY A 311 -5.62 14.73 -39.64
C GLY A 311 -4.34 13.96 -39.36
N THR A 312 -3.74 13.45 -40.42
CA THR A 312 -2.46 12.75 -40.46
C THR A 312 -1.34 13.54 -39.79
N ASP A 313 -0.65 12.94 -38.82
CA ASP A 313 0.77 13.20 -38.59
C ASP A 313 1.41 11.96 -37.97
N GLY A 314 1.53 10.93 -38.81
CA GLY A 314 2.50 9.87 -38.57
C GLY A 314 3.88 10.47 -38.76
N ILE A 315 4.70 10.42 -37.72
CA ILE A 315 6.10 10.83 -37.78
C ILE A 315 6.77 9.99 -38.88
N ASP A 316 7.13 10.68 -39.95
CA ASP A 316 7.72 10.18 -41.18
C ASP A 316 9.19 9.80 -40.95
N TRP A 317 9.50 8.51 -41.05
CA TRP A 317 10.86 7.98 -41.09
C TRP A 317 11.36 7.93 -42.54
N GLY A 318 11.18 9.04 -43.26
CA GLY A 318 11.52 9.20 -44.66
C GLY A 318 13.00 9.55 -44.87
N ASP A 319 13.71 8.60 -45.48
CA ASP A 319 14.98 8.80 -46.21
C ASP A 319 14.87 10.00 -47.18
N GLY A 320 15.58 11.06 -46.82
CA GLY A 320 15.77 12.27 -47.60
C GLY A 320 17.23 12.46 -47.95
N SER A 321 17.72 11.64 -48.89
CA SER A 321 18.93 11.94 -49.68
C SER A 321 18.82 13.33 -50.34
N GLY A 322 19.70 14.26 -49.98
CA GLY A 322 19.83 15.53 -50.71
C GLY A 322 20.22 16.74 -49.87
N GLY A 323 21.38 16.70 -49.23
CA GLY A 323 22.06 17.86 -48.65
C GLY A 323 23.53 17.54 -48.53
N ASP A 324 24.40 18.38 -49.11
CA ASP A 324 25.85 18.17 -49.19
C ASP A 324 26.47 17.74 -47.86
N PRO A 325 27.48 16.85 -47.87
CA PRO A 325 28.11 16.38 -46.66
C PRO A 325 28.81 17.56 -45.98
N GLU A 326 28.23 18.07 -44.90
CA GLU A 326 29.01 18.80 -43.92
C GLU A 326 30.06 17.82 -43.39
N GLN A 327 31.25 17.99 -43.95
CA GLN A 327 32.46 17.34 -43.53
C GLN A 327 32.62 17.67 -42.03
N ILE A 328 32.21 16.74 -41.17
CA ILE A 328 32.63 16.71 -39.78
C ILE A 328 34.15 16.50 -39.85
N THR A 329 34.85 17.62 -39.91
CA THR A 329 36.26 17.70 -39.61
C THR A 329 36.35 17.29 -38.16
N VAL A 330 36.70 16.02 -37.96
CA VAL A 330 37.35 15.58 -36.74
C VAL A 330 38.60 16.46 -36.66
N LEU A 331 38.46 17.57 -35.94
CA LEU A 331 39.60 18.28 -35.41
C LEU A 331 40.26 17.25 -34.51
N GLU A 332 41.29 16.60 -35.06
CA GLU A 332 42.41 16.09 -34.29
C GLU A 332 42.92 17.29 -33.48
N ALA A 333 42.23 17.56 -32.36
CA ALA A 333 42.81 18.26 -31.25
C ALA A 333 43.91 17.32 -30.79
N GLY A 334 45.08 17.48 -31.41
CA GLY A 334 46.34 17.01 -30.89
C GLY A 334 46.52 17.64 -29.52
N ILE A 335 45.88 17.05 -28.52
CA ILE A 335 46.33 17.17 -27.15
C ILE A 335 47.70 16.51 -27.23
N GLN A 336 48.74 17.33 -27.27
CA GLN A 336 50.09 16.87 -26.97
C GLN A 336 50.02 16.23 -25.58
N VAL A 337 49.81 14.92 -25.56
CA VAL A 337 49.94 14.12 -24.36
C VAL A 337 51.40 14.30 -23.94
N PRO A 338 51.68 14.87 -22.76
CA PRO A 338 53.03 14.91 -22.26
C PRO A 338 53.60 13.49 -22.29
N ASP A 339 54.78 13.30 -22.88
CA ASP A 339 55.41 11.99 -22.93
C ASP A 339 55.49 11.41 -21.51
N GLY A 340 54.95 10.20 -21.33
CA GLY A 340 54.96 9.47 -20.07
C GLY A 340 53.70 9.55 -19.19
N VAL A 341 52.61 10.22 -19.59
CA VAL A 341 51.35 10.21 -18.80
C VAL A 341 50.26 9.36 -19.47
N ALA A 342 49.85 8.27 -18.82
CA ALA A 342 48.71 7.46 -19.27
C ALA A 342 47.40 8.11 -18.78
N ARG A 343 46.53 8.52 -19.72
CA ARG A 343 45.24 9.20 -19.45
C ARG A 343 44.09 8.51 -20.16
N GLY A 344 42.90 8.55 -19.57
CA GLY A 344 41.67 8.01 -20.17
C GLY A 344 41.74 6.50 -20.40
N PRO A 345 41.41 5.97 -21.60
CA PRO A 345 41.40 4.53 -21.87
C PRO A 345 42.80 3.89 -21.80
N ASP A 346 43.86 4.67 -22.04
CA ASP A 346 45.25 4.19 -21.97
C ASP A 346 45.75 4.05 -20.51
N ALA A 347 45.02 4.62 -19.53
CA ALA A 347 45.33 4.54 -18.10
C ALA A 347 44.80 3.25 -17.42
N LEU A 348 43.91 2.52 -18.10
CA LEU A 348 43.39 1.23 -17.65
C LEU A 348 44.42 0.12 -17.87
N THR A 349 44.32 -0.96 -17.10
CA THR A 349 45.08 -2.18 -17.37
C THR A 349 44.52 -2.93 -18.57
N LEU A 350 45.34 -3.80 -19.17
CA LEU A 350 44.98 -4.59 -20.35
C LEU A 350 43.71 -5.42 -20.16
N LEU A 351 43.50 -5.95 -18.96
CA LEU A 351 42.30 -6.76 -18.64
C LEU A 351 41.12 -5.92 -18.12
N GLU A 352 41.33 -4.65 -17.80
CA GLU A 352 40.26 -3.70 -17.42
C GLU A 352 39.60 -3.07 -18.66
N SER A 353 40.37 -2.79 -19.71
CA SER A 353 39.84 -2.23 -20.96
C SER A 353 39.08 -3.30 -21.76
N PRO A 354 37.85 -3.02 -22.23
CA PRO A 354 37.02 -4.01 -22.92
C PRO A 354 37.61 -4.48 -24.25
N GLU A 355 38.24 -3.58 -25.02
CA GLU A 355 38.84 -3.90 -26.32
C GLU A 355 39.99 -4.90 -26.18
N THR A 356 40.92 -4.62 -25.25
CA THR A 356 42.07 -5.48 -25.00
C THR A 356 41.68 -6.74 -24.25
N ARG A 357 40.70 -6.68 -23.34
CA ARG A 357 40.16 -7.89 -22.70
C ARG A 357 39.53 -8.85 -23.72
N SER A 358 38.75 -8.34 -24.67
CA SER A 358 38.18 -9.18 -25.73
C SER A 358 39.27 -9.84 -26.58
N GLN A 359 40.29 -9.07 -27.00
CA GLN A 359 41.44 -9.63 -27.73
C GLN A 359 42.19 -10.70 -26.93
N PHE A 360 42.43 -10.48 -25.63
CA PHE A 360 43.03 -11.47 -24.74
C PHE A 360 42.18 -12.76 -24.64
N ILE A 361 40.86 -12.64 -24.52
CA ILE A 361 39.95 -13.79 -24.48
C ILE A 361 39.93 -14.54 -25.82
N ASP A 362 39.90 -13.82 -26.95
CA ASP A 362 39.93 -14.42 -28.28
C ASP A 362 41.23 -15.21 -28.50
N GLU A 363 42.38 -14.63 -28.16
CA GLU A 363 43.69 -15.30 -28.22
C GLU A 363 43.76 -16.52 -27.28
N LEU A 364 43.18 -16.43 -26.08
CA LEU A 364 43.05 -17.59 -25.17
C LEU A 364 42.20 -18.71 -25.79
N MET A 365 41.09 -18.35 -26.45
CA MET A 365 40.20 -19.31 -27.10
C MET A 365 40.89 -19.99 -28.28
N GLU A 366 41.71 -19.27 -29.05
CA GLU A 366 42.54 -19.83 -30.13
C GLU A 366 43.49 -20.91 -29.61
N VAL A 367 44.25 -20.62 -28.54
CA VAL A 367 45.20 -21.58 -27.95
C VAL A 367 44.49 -22.76 -27.25
N SER A 368 43.26 -22.55 -26.75
CA SER A 368 42.49 -23.61 -26.07
C SER A 368 41.92 -24.67 -27.02
N ARG A 369 41.68 -24.34 -28.29
CA ARG A 369 41.01 -25.22 -29.27
C ARG A 369 41.88 -26.35 -29.79
N ASP A 370 43.20 -26.29 -29.59
CA ASP A 370 44.15 -27.32 -30.05
C ASP A 370 44.31 -28.51 -29.10
N ARG A 371 43.50 -28.62 -28.04
CA ARG A 371 43.43 -29.79 -27.13
C ARG A 371 42.28 -30.76 -27.47
N ALA A 372 41.99 -30.98 -28.75
CA ALA A 372 41.07 -32.04 -29.20
C ALA A 372 41.84 -33.28 -29.68
#